data_AF-A0A958X9S5-F1
#
_entry.id   AF-A0A958X9S5-F1
#
_cell.length_a   1.000
_cell.length_b   1.000
_cell.length_c   1.000
_cell.angle_alpha   90.00
_cell.angle_beta   90.00
_cell.angle_gamma   90.00
#
_symmetry.space_group_name_H-M   'P 1'
#
loop_
_entity.id
_entity.type
_entity.pdbx_description
1 polymer ?
#
loop_
_entity_poly.entity_id
_entity_poly.type
_entity_poly.pdbx_seq_one_letter_code
_entity_poly.pdbx_strand_id
1 'polypeptide(L)' 'IYIKPSADLWYFFGYQAGALNVVSSSTRFNDALVGLKSKETQIKMPDGETYEIVPANPSLADAFVNRVKAGRKKE' A
#
# COMPACT_ATOMS: atom_id res chain seq x y z
N ILE A 1 12.03 -10.12 5.03
CA ILE A 1 11.74 -8.66 4.88
C ILE A 1 12.64 -7.92 5.87
N TYR A 2 13.47 -6.99 5.41
CA TYR A 2 14.31 -6.15 6.27
C TYR A 2 13.63 -4.79 6.48
N ILE A 3 13.41 -4.39 7.74
CA ILE A 3 12.75 -3.13 8.09
C ILE A 3 13.57 -2.45 9.17
N LYS A 4 14.02 -1.21 8.90
CA LYS A 4 14.60 -0.31 9.91
C LYS A 4 13.54 0.72 10.29
N PRO A 5 12.90 0.62 11.48
CA PRO A 5 11.86 1.55 11.87
C PRO A 5 12.42 2.96 12.07
N SER A 6 11.66 3.95 11.62
CA SER A 6 11.86 5.39 11.86
C SER A 6 10.50 5.98 12.20
N ALA A 7 10.45 6.96 13.10
CA ALA A 7 9.20 7.60 13.51
C ALA A 7 8.42 8.20 12.33
N ASP A 8 9.14 8.68 11.32
CA ASP A 8 8.55 9.39 10.16
C ASP A 8 8.40 8.52 8.91
N LEU A 9 8.86 7.26 8.94
CA LEU A 9 8.82 6.37 7.78
C LEU A 9 7.78 5.27 7.98
N TRP A 10 6.70 5.33 7.20
CA TRP A 10 5.68 4.30 7.18
C TRP A 10 5.36 3.86 5.74
N TYR A 11 4.82 2.65 5.63
CA TYR A 11 4.31 2.06 4.40
C TYR A 11 2.92 1.48 4.68
N PHE A 12 2.00 1.72 3.77
CA PHE A 12 0.65 1.18 3.77
C PHE A 12 0.50 0.21 2.60
N PHE A 13 -0.08 -0.95 2.89
CA PHE A 13 -0.39 -1.99 1.92
C PHE A 13 -1.82 -2.45 2.16
N GLY A 14 -2.70 -2.26 1.18
CA GLY A 14 -4.11 -2.67 1.25
C GLY A 14 -4.46 -3.56 0.06
N TYR A 15 -4.74 -4.83 0.30
CA TYR A 15 -5.13 -5.77 -0.75
C TYR A 15 -6.64 -5.93 -0.84
N GLN A 16 -7.19 -5.75 -2.03
CA GLN A 16 -8.61 -6.00 -2.31
C GLN A 16 -8.80 -6.39 -3.78
N ALA A 17 -9.45 -7.53 -4.01
CA ALA A 17 -9.90 -8.00 -5.33
C ALA A 17 -8.79 -7.93 -6.42
N GLY A 18 -7.60 -8.46 -6.14
CA GLY A 18 -6.48 -8.48 -7.08
C GLY A 18 -5.65 -7.20 -7.11
N ALA A 19 -6.09 -6.10 -6.48
CA ALA A 19 -5.33 -4.87 -6.40
C ALA A 19 -4.62 -4.71 -5.04
N LEU A 20 -3.30 -4.53 -5.06
CA LEU A 20 -2.53 -4.08 -3.91
C LEU A 20 -2.32 -2.57 -3.98
N ASN A 21 -3.06 -1.87 -3.15
CA ASN A 21 -2.93 -0.43 -2.93
C ASN A 21 -1.71 -0.15 -2.05
N VAL A 22 -0.77 0.66 -2.55
CA VAL A 22 0.49 0.97 -1.85
C VAL A 22 0.72 2.47 -1.75
N VAL A 23 1.07 2.95 -0.56
CA VAL A 23 1.53 4.34 -0.34
C VAL A 23 2.47 4.40 0.86
N SER A 24 3.40 5.36 0.86
CA SER A 24 4.35 5.59 1.96
C SER A 24 4.37 7.07 2.37
N SER A 25 4.90 7.39 3.56
CA SER A 25 5.30 8.76 3.89
C SER A 25 6.46 9.28 3.04
N SER A 26 7.21 8.39 2.37
CA SER A 26 8.31 8.78 1.49
C SER A 26 7.79 9.22 0.11
N THR A 27 7.90 10.51 -0.20
CA THR A 27 7.58 11.05 -1.54
C THR A 27 8.40 10.36 -2.63
N ARG A 28 9.70 10.15 -2.39
CA ARG A 28 10.59 9.44 -3.32
C ARG A 28 10.10 8.02 -3.66
N PHE A 29 9.54 7.31 -2.68
CA PHE A 29 8.97 5.99 -2.92
C PHE A 29 7.70 6.08 -3.77
N ASN A 30 6.81 7.02 -3.42
CA ASN A 30 5.56 7.22 -4.15
C ASN A 30 5.81 7.64 -5.61
N ASP A 31 6.76 8.54 -5.85
CA ASP A 31 7.17 8.98 -7.18
C ASP A 31 7.77 7.82 -8.00
N ALA A 32 8.59 6.99 -7.36
CA ALA A 32 9.13 5.79 -8.01
C ALA A 32 8.03 4.80 -8.40
N LEU A 33 7.04 4.59 -7.51
CA LEU A 33 5.91 3.72 -7.76
C LEU A 33 5.02 4.23 -8.92
N VAL A 34 4.75 5.53 -8.96
CA VAL A 34 4.00 6.17 -10.06
C VAL A 34 4.77 6.11 -11.38
N GLY A 35 6.11 6.13 -11.32
CA GLY A 35 6.98 6.01 -12.49
C GLY A 35 7.09 4.61 -13.10
N LEU A 36 6.58 3.56 -12.42
CA LEU A 36 6.57 2.20 -12.95
C LEU A 36 5.55 2.05 -14.09
N LYS A 37 5.90 1.26 -15.10
CA LYS A 37 4.97 0.92 -16.19
C LYS A 37 4.00 -0.16 -15.72
N SER A 38 2.79 -0.19 -16.30
CA SER A 38 1.77 -1.19 -15.95
C SER A 38 2.27 -2.65 -16.05
N LYS A 39 3.17 -2.95 -17.00
CA LYS A 39 3.77 -4.28 -17.12
C LYS A 39 4.71 -4.67 -15.97
N GLU A 40 5.18 -3.70 -15.20
CA GLU A 40 6.06 -3.88 -14.04
C GLU A 40 5.25 -3.99 -12.75
N THR A 41 4.01 -3.47 -12.75
CA THR A 41 3.09 -3.54 -11.61
C THR A 41 2.04 -4.65 -11.74
N GLN A 42 1.83 -5.21 -12.93
CA GLN A 42 0.94 -6.35 -13.18
C GLN A 42 1.69 -7.68 -13.09
N ILE A 43 1.25 -8.53 -12.18
CA ILE A 43 1.81 -9.85 -11.89
C ILE A 43 0.74 -10.89 -12.24
N LYS A 44 1.07 -11.81 -13.16
CA LYS A 44 0.20 -12.96 -13.44
C LYS A 44 0.39 -14.01 -12.37
N MET A 45 -0.71 -14.39 -11.74
CA MET A 45 -0.73 -15.44 -10.73
C MET A 45 -0.87 -16.83 -11.41
N PRO A 46 -0.45 -17.92 -10.74
CA PRO A 46 -0.52 -19.28 -11.30
C PRO A 46 -1.94 -19.78 -11.58
N ASP A 47 -2.95 -19.22 -10.90
CA ASP A 47 -4.37 -19.51 -11.07
C ASP A 47 -5.02 -18.78 -12.26
N GLY A 48 -4.25 -17.93 -12.96
CA GLY A 48 -4.73 -17.13 -14.09
C GLY A 48 -5.28 -15.77 -13.72
N GLU A 49 -5.36 -15.42 -12.42
CA GLU A 49 -5.72 -14.07 -11.99
C GLU A 49 -4.56 -13.09 -12.20
N THR A 50 -4.89 -11.81 -12.37
CA THR A 50 -3.89 -10.74 -12.45
C THR A 50 -3.91 -9.94 -11.16
N TYR A 51 -2.74 -9.87 -10.54
CA TYR A 51 -2.49 -9.04 -9.39
C TYR A 51 -1.85 -7.72 -9.85
N GLU A 52 -2.35 -6.59 -9.40
CA GLU A 52 -1.84 -5.27 -9.79
C GLU A 52 -1.41 -4.46 -8.57
N ILE A 53 -0.21 -3.88 -8.63
CA ILE A 53 0.26 -2.91 -7.66
C ILE A 53 -0.20 -1.52 -8.09
N VAL A 54 -1.00 -0.85 -7.24
CA VAL A 54 -1.63 0.43 -7.53
C VAL A 54 -1.16 1.49 -6.52
N PRO A 55 -0.68 2.67 -6.96
CA PRO A 55 -0.38 3.76 -6.06
C PRO A 55 -1.68 4.27 -5.41
N ALA A 56 -1.69 4.31 -4.07
CA ALA A 56 -2.83 4.71 -3.29
C ALA A 56 -2.76 6.18 -2.86
N ASN A 57 -3.91 6.78 -2.57
CA ASN A 57 -3.97 8.11 -1.94
C ASN A 57 -3.58 7.99 -0.45
N PRO A 58 -2.68 8.84 0.10
CA PRO A 58 -2.36 8.89 1.53
C PRO A 58 -3.59 8.92 2.45
N SER A 59 -4.69 9.57 2.03
CA SER A 59 -5.94 9.61 2.79
C SER A 59 -6.53 8.22 3.09
N LEU A 60 -6.25 7.21 2.26
CA LEU A 60 -6.65 5.81 2.52
C LEU A 60 -5.89 5.24 3.71
N ALA A 61 -4.60 5.55 3.85
CA ALA A 61 -3.80 5.13 4.99
C ALA A 61 -4.31 5.78 6.28
N ASP A 62 -4.60 7.09 6.24
CA ASP A 62 -5.17 7.81 7.38
C ASP A 62 -6.54 7.24 7.81
N ALA A 63 -7.42 7.01 6.83
CA ALA A 63 -8.73 6.41 7.09
C ALA A 63 -8.61 5.01 7.73
N PHE A 64 -7.66 4.19 7.25
CA PHE A 64 -7.40 2.87 7.81
C PHE A 64 -6.89 2.96 9.27
N VAL A 65 -5.90 3.81 9.53
CA VAL A 65 -5.35 4.01 10.89
C VAL A 65 -6.45 4.50 11.83
N ASN A 66 -7.29 5.44 11.40
CA ASN A 66 -8.40 5.95 12.20
C ASN A 66 -9.43 4.85 12.50
N ARG A 67 -9.78 4.00 11.53
CA ARG A 67 -10.66 2.85 11.74
C ARG A 67 -10.10 1.87 12.77
N VAL A 68 -8.80 1.54 12.68
CA VAL A 68 -8.14 0.64 13.63
C VAL A 68 -8.11 1.25 15.04
N LYS A 69 -7.78 2.53 15.16
CA LYS A 69 -7.80 3.25 16.45
C LYS A 69 -9.20 3.31 17.06
N ALA A 70 -10.23 3.55 16.25
CA ALA A 70 -11.62 3.58 16.71
C ALA A 70 -12.10 2.18 17.18
N GLY A 71 -11.69 1.13 16.47
CA GLY A 71 -11.99 -0.26 16.87
C GLY A 71 -11.35 -0.65 18.21
N ARG A 72 -10.11 -0.20 18.47
CA ARG A 72 -9.38 -0.46 19.73
C ARG A 72 -9.94 0.28 20.95
N LYS A 73 -10.71 1.35 20.77
CA LYS A 73 -11.32 2.11 21.89
C LYS A 73 -12.56 1.44 22.50
N LYS A 74 -12.99 0.27 21.99
CA LYS A 74 -14.17 -0.46 22.48
C LYS A 74 -13.85 -1.56 23.50
N GLU A 75 -12.63 -1.60 24.06
CA GLU A 75 -12.23 -2.54 25.13
C GLU A 75 -11.94 -1.79 26.44
#